data_AF-A0A5K1FYP6-F1
#
_entry.id   AF-A0A5K1FYP6-F1
#
_cell.length_a   1.000
_cell.length_b   1.000
_cell.length_c   1.000
_cell.angle_alpha   90.00
_cell.angle_beta   90.00
_cell.angle_gamma   90.00
#
_symmetry.space_group_name_H-M   'P 1'
#
loop_
_entity.id
_entity.type
_entity.pdbx_description
1 polymer ?
#
loop_
_entity_poly.entity_id
_entity_poly.type
_entity_poly.pdbx_seq_one_letter_code
_entity_poly.pdbx_strand_id
1 'polypeptide(L)' 'LKDDPAKDALLSDICIGTSAAPTYLPAYEFETKDEKGETLRSFNLVDGGVAANNP' A
#
# COMPACT_ATOMS: atom_id res chain seq x y z
N LEU A 1 14.89 -4.17 7.61
CA LEU A 1 15.99 -3.78 6.71
C LEU A 1 15.66 -2.42 6.12
N LYS A 2 16.66 -1.54 5.99
CA LYS A 2 16.48 -0.14 5.58
C LYS A 2 16.12 0.00 4.10
N ASP A 3 16.43 -1.02 3.29
CA ASP A 3 16.09 -1.13 1.88
C ASP A 3 15.37 -2.48 1.66
N ASP A 4 14.05 -2.44 1.51
CA ASP A 4 13.22 -3.59 1.13
C ASP A 4 12.58 -3.24 -0.21
N PRO A 5 13.08 -3.78 -1.35
CA PRO A 5 12.54 -3.50 -2.68
C PRO A 5 11.04 -3.74 -2.81
N ALA A 6 10.49 -4.65 -1.99
CA ALA A 6 9.06 -4.92 -1.95
C ALA A 6 8.22 -3.76 -1.36
N LYS A 7 8.83 -2.67 -0.87
CA LYS A 7 8.14 -1.46 -0.38
C LYS A 7 8.23 -0.27 -1.31
N ASP A 8 8.96 -0.40 -2.43
CA ASP A 8 9.06 0.65 -3.45
C ASP A 8 7.83 0.61 -4.36
N ALA A 9 6.67 0.94 -3.78
CA ALA A 9 5.38 0.96 -4.46
C ALA A 9 5.16 2.28 -5.20
N LEU A 10 4.25 2.28 -6.19
CA LEU A 10 3.85 3.52 -6.84
C LEU A 10 3.23 4.49 -5.82
N LEU A 11 3.54 5.78 -5.95
CA LEU A 11 2.95 6.80 -5.09
C LEU A 11 1.42 6.82 -5.18
N SER A 12 0.85 6.50 -6.35
CA SER A 12 -0.60 6.36 -6.52
C SER A 12 -1.19 5.30 -5.59
N ASP A 13 -0.53 4.15 -5.49
CA ASP A 13 -1.00 2.99 -4.74
C ASP A 13 -0.98 3.31 -3.24
N ILE A 14 0.06 4.01 -2.79
CA ILE A 14 0.17 4.52 -1.43
C ILE A 14 -0.93 5.55 -1.13
N CYS A 15 -1.14 6.52 -2.03
CA CYS A 15 -2.17 7.55 -1.87
C CYS A 15 -3.60 6.97 -1.80
N ILE A 16 -3.90 5.98 -2.64
CA ILE A 16 -5.20 5.31 -2.62
C ILE A 16 -5.35 4.51 -1.32
N GLY A 17 -4.35 3.69 -0.97
CA GLY A 17 -4.37 2.89 0.25
C GLY A 17 -4.55 3.72 1.51
N THR A 18 -3.75 4.78 1.69
CA THR A 18 -3.81 5.62 2.91
C THR A 18 -5.10 6.42 3.03
N SER A 19 -5.86 6.60 1.95
CA SER A 19 -7.11 7.36 1.95
C SER A 19 -8.35 6.45 2.01
N ALA A 20 -8.18 5.12 1.96
CA ALA A 20 -9.27 4.14 1.85
C ALA A 20 -10.03 3.95 3.18
N ALA A 21 -10.75 4.99 3.62
CA ALA A 21 -11.41 5.03 4.92
C ALA A 21 -12.51 3.96 5.02
N PRO A 22 -12.48 3.07 6.04
CA PRO A 22 -13.53 2.07 6.21
C PRO A 22 -14.92 2.70 6.21
N THR A 23 -15.88 2.02 5.58
CA THR A 23 -17.26 2.48 5.33
C THR A 23 -17.45 3.58 4.29
N TYR A 24 -16.40 4.32 3.93
CA TYR A 24 -16.46 5.36 2.88
C TYR A 24 -15.92 4.85 1.54
N LEU A 25 -14.82 4.10 1.57
CA LEU A 25 -14.13 3.58 0.40
C LEU A 25 -13.80 2.08 0.58
N PRO A 26 -13.72 1.32 -0.52
CA PRO A 26 -13.30 -0.08 -0.48
C PRO A 26 -11.81 -0.18 -0.09
N ALA A 27 -11.42 -1.32 0.50
CA ALA A 27 -10.01 -1.63 0.70
C ALA A 27 -9.27 -1.71 -0.64
N TYR A 28 -7.99 -1.36 -0.63
CA TYR A 28 -7.17 -1.28 -1.84
C TYR A 28 -6.12 -2.38 -1.87
N GLU A 29 -6.08 -3.12 -2.97
CA GLU A 29 -5.16 -4.23 -3.20
C GLU A 29 -4.26 -3.94 -4.39
N PHE A 30 -2.95 -4.20 -4.23
CA PHE A 30 -1.97 -4.11 -5.31
C PHE A 30 -0.75 -4.99 -5.02
N GLU A 31 0.12 -5.15 -6.02
CA GLU A 31 1.34 -5.93 -5.92
C GLU A 31 2.56 -5.11 -6.35
N THR A 32 3.64 -5.20 -5.59
CA THR A 32 4.97 -4.78 -6.06
C THR A 32 5.62 -5.92 -6.81
N LYS A 33 6.34 -5.59 -7.89
CA LYS A 33 7.01 -6.55 -8.77
C LYS A 33 8.48 -6.20 -8.91
N ASP A 34 9.31 -7.21 -9.17
CA ASP A 34 10.71 -7.00 -9.49
C ASP A 34 10.88 -6.53 -10.95
N GLU A 35 12.14 -6.27 -11.36
CA GLU A 35 12.48 -5.85 -12.72
C GLU A 35 12.09 -6.87 -13.80
N LYS A 36 11.86 -8.12 -13.42
CA LYS A 36 11.42 -9.21 -14.32
C LYS A 36 9.90 -9.38 -14.33
N GLY A 37 9.18 -8.60 -13.53
CA GLY A 37 7.73 -8.65 -13.40
C GLY A 37 7.22 -9.71 -12.40
N GLU A 38 8.11 -10.35 -11.65
CA GLU A 38 7.75 -11.33 -10.61
C GLU A 38 7.24 -10.61 -9.36
N THR A 39 6.16 -11.11 -8.77
CA THR A 39 5.56 -10.49 -7.58
C THR A 39 6.49 -10.62 -6.38
N LEU A 40 6.91 -9.48 -5.83
CA LEU A 40 7.71 -9.39 -4.60
C LEU A 40 6.82 -9.47 -3.35
N ARG A 41 5.67 -8.79 -3.38
CA ARG A 41 4.72 -8.71 -2.27
C ARG A 41 3.37 -8.21 -2.74
N SER A 42 2.31 -8.81 -2.22
CA SER A 42 0.93 -8.32 -2.33
C SER A 42 0.58 -7.50 -1.08
N PHE A 43 -0.12 -6.38 -1.28
CA PHE A 43 -0.53 -5.45 -0.24
C PHE A 43 -2.06 -5.34 -0.22
N ASN A 44 -2.62 -5.34 0.97
CA ASN A 44 -4.04 -5.10 1.22
C ASN A 44 -4.14 -3.95 2.22
N LEU A 45 -4.44 -2.74 1.73
CA LEU A 45 -4.38 -1.51 2.50
C LEU A 45 -5.77 -0.91 2.77
N VAL A 46 -5.85 -0.21 3.90
CA VAL A 46 -6.96 0.66 4.31
C VAL A 46 -6.37 1.98 4.81
N ASP A 47 -7.24 2.94 5.10
CA ASP A 47 -6.87 4.30 5.53
C ASP A 47 -5.85 4.33 6.68
N GLY A 48 -4.89 5.25 6.55
CA GLY A 48 -3.81 5.43 7.52
C GLY A 48 -4.32 5.81 8.92
N GLY A 49 -5.45 6.51 9.02
CA GLY A 49 -6.13 6.86 10.26
C GLY A 49 -6.61 5.66 11.08
N VAL A 50 -6.77 4.48 10.45
CA VAL A 50 -7.01 3.21 11.16
C VAL A 50 -5.76 2.79 11.96
N ALA A 51 -4.57 3.04 11.42
CA ALA A 51 -3.30 2.74 12.09
C ALA A 51 -2.90 3.86 13.07
N ALA A 52 -2.95 5.12 12.62
CA ALA A 52 -2.68 6.32 13.43
C ALA A 52 -3.33 7.55 12.79
N ASN A 53 -4.16 8.26 13.56
CA ASN A 53 -4.84 9.49 13.10
C ASN A 53 -4.03 10.78 13.34
N ASN A 54 -2.94 10.70 14.10
CA ASN A 54 -1.99 11.77 14.35
C ASN A 54 -0.57 11.19 14.34
N PRO A 55 -0.06 10.87 13.14
CA PRO A 55 1.21 10.17 12.94
C PRO A 55 2.44 11.00 13.33
#